data_AF-A0A2I0JK13-F1
#
_entry.id   AF-A0A2I0JK13-F1
#
_cell.length_a   1.000
_cell.length_b   1.000
_cell.length_c   1.000
_cell.angle_alpha   90.00
_cell.angle_beta   90.00
_cell.angle_gamma   90.00
#
_symmetry.space_group_name_H-M   'P 1'
#
loop_
_entity.id
_entity.type
_entity.pdbx_description
1 polymer ?
#
loop_
_entity_poly.entity_id
_entity_poly.type
_entity_poly.pdbx_seq_one_letter_code
_entity_poly.pdbx_strand_id
1 'polypeptide(L)'
;MAKVGNVQMIKNANMVTYRGPTMVSNVLHACAIFLRSTKDWDWFINLSASDYPLVTQDDLLHTFSNISRNLNFIEHTSHLGWKRERRGKPLFIDPGLYSATKSDVLELKERRALPTAFKLFTGNFCL
;
A
#
# COMPACT_ATOMS: atom_id res chain seq x y z
N MET A 1 18.00 -12.12 17.30
CA MET A 1 17.99 -11.47 15.97
C MET A 1 19.26 -10.64 15.84
N ALA A 2 20.03 -10.85 14.77
CA ALA A 2 21.16 -9.98 14.46
C ALA A 2 20.65 -8.57 14.20
N LYS A 3 21.26 -7.56 14.81
CA LYS A 3 20.87 -6.16 14.66
C LYS A 3 21.58 -5.58 13.44
N VAL A 4 20.83 -5.31 12.37
CA VAL A 4 21.34 -4.61 11.20
C VAL A 4 21.03 -3.12 11.35
N GLY A 5 22.01 -2.24 11.13
CA GLY A 5 21.91 -0.80 11.45
C GLY A 5 20.85 -0.02 10.65
N ASN A 6 20.54 -0.46 9.44
CA ASN A 6 19.56 0.15 8.53
C ASN A 6 18.21 -0.59 8.50
N VAL A 7 17.97 -1.53 9.43
CA VAL A 7 16.71 -2.27 9.52
C VAL A 7 15.97 -1.88 10.79
N GLN A 8 14.72 -1.47 10.65
CA GLN A 8 13.86 -1.08 11.76
C GLN A 8 12.54 -1.85 11.70
N MET A 9 12.12 -2.39 12.85
CA MET A 9 10.82 -3.00 13.02
C MET A 9 9.84 -1.98 13.62
N ILE A 10 8.66 -1.86 13.02
CA ILE A 10 7.57 -1.07 13.59
C ILE A 10 7.05 -1.80 14.83
N LYS A 11 7.27 -1.23 16.02
CA LYS A 11 6.89 -1.85 17.29
C LYS A 11 5.37 -1.92 17.49
N ASN A 12 4.67 -0.84 17.13
CA ASN A 12 3.22 -0.77 17.16
C ASN A 12 2.67 -1.21 15.79
N ALA A 13 2.70 -2.53 15.56
CA ALA A 13 2.25 -3.10 14.29
C ALA A 13 0.72 -3.00 14.16
N ASN A 14 0.25 -2.59 12.98
CA ASN A 14 -1.17 -2.55 12.68
C ASN A 14 -1.66 -3.96 12.35
N MET A 15 -2.88 -4.29 12.78
CA MET A 15 -3.56 -5.45 12.22
C MET A 15 -3.90 -5.17 10.76
N VAL A 16 -3.62 -6.13 9.88
CA VAL A 16 -3.80 -5.98 8.44
C VAL A 16 -4.82 -7.00 7.92
N THR A 17 -5.87 -6.48 7.30
CA THR A 17 -6.91 -7.24 6.60
C THR A 17 -6.72 -7.06 5.10
N TYR A 18 -6.48 -8.15 4.35
CA TYR A 18 -6.06 -8.10 2.94
C TYR A 18 -7.00 -7.29 2.01
N ARG A 19 -8.30 -7.28 2.28
CA ARG A 19 -9.30 -6.54 1.50
C ARG A 19 -9.70 -5.21 2.12
N GLY A 20 -9.12 -4.87 3.26
CA GLY A 20 -9.51 -3.73 4.07
C GLY A 20 -8.59 -2.52 3.89
N PRO A 21 -9.06 -1.32 4.28
CA PRO A 21 -8.25 -0.11 4.37
C PRO A 21 -7.00 -0.26 5.24
N THR A 22 -6.96 -1.21 6.18
CA THR A 22 -5.78 -1.46 7.02
C THR A 22 -4.50 -1.77 6.23
N MET A 23 -4.60 -2.39 5.03
CA MET A 23 -3.46 -2.56 4.12
C MET A 23 -2.83 -1.22 3.74
N VAL A 24 -3.66 -0.24 3.35
CA VAL A 24 -3.21 1.11 2.97
C VAL A 24 -2.68 1.84 4.20
N SER A 25 -3.38 1.74 5.33
CA SER A 25 -2.93 2.35 6.60
C SER A 25 -1.55 1.87 7.03
N ASN A 26 -1.21 0.59 6.80
CA ASN A 26 0.11 0.05 7.12
C ASN A 26 1.22 0.71 6.29
N VAL A 27 1.00 0.88 4.98
CA VAL A 27 1.98 1.56 4.09
C VAL A 27 2.11 3.03 4.47
N LEU A 28 1.01 3.73 4.72
CA LEU A 28 1.03 5.13 5.17
C LEU A 28 1.77 5.30 6.50
N HIS A 29 1.61 4.35 7.43
CA HIS A 29 2.35 4.34 8.69
C HIS A 29 3.85 4.20 8.46
N ALA A 30 4.28 3.28 7.58
CA ALA A 30 5.69 3.14 7.21
C ALA A 30 6.24 4.42 6.55
N CYS A 31 5.51 5.01 5.59
CA CYS A 31 5.91 6.26 4.95
C CYS A 31 6.08 7.40 5.97
N ALA A 32 5.16 7.52 6.92
CA ALA A 32 5.23 8.54 7.98
C ALA A 32 6.46 8.35 8.89
N ILE A 33 6.87 7.12 9.15
CA ILE A 33 8.11 6.82 9.89
C ILE A 33 9.31 7.28 9.07
N PHE A 34 9.43 6.84 7.81
CA PHE A 34 10.56 7.22 6.95
C PHE A 34 10.70 8.73 6.79
N LEU A 35 9.60 9.45 6.56
CA LEU A 35 9.62 10.92 6.44
C LEU A 35 10.11 11.62 7.72
N ARG A 36 9.97 10.99 8.89
CA ARG A 36 10.37 11.55 10.19
C ARG A 36 11.77 11.13 10.64
N SER A 37 12.16 9.88 10.40
CA SER A 37 13.38 9.30 10.96
C SER A 37 14.63 9.49 10.09
N THR A 38 14.46 9.50 8.76
CA THR A 38 15.59 9.50 7.82
C THR A 38 15.18 10.22 6.55
N LYS A 39 15.85 11.33 6.20
CA LYS A 39 15.54 12.09 4.98
C LYS A 39 16.40 11.72 3.77
N ASP A 40 17.41 10.88 3.96
CA ASP A 40 18.39 10.53 2.94
C ASP A 40 18.00 9.27 2.15
N TRP A 41 16.74 9.22 1.68
CA TRP A 41 16.26 8.18 0.77
C TRP A 41 15.64 8.82 -0.47
N ASP A 42 15.82 8.18 -1.62
CA ASP A 42 15.33 8.71 -2.91
C ASP A 42 14.02 8.03 -3.35
N TRP A 43 13.85 6.75 -3.04
CA TRP A 43 12.76 5.92 -3.53
C TRP A 43 12.12 5.13 -2.40
N PHE A 44 10.79 5.08 -2.38
CA PHE A 44 10.02 4.21 -1.49
C PHE A 44 9.48 3.03 -2.30
N ILE A 45 9.83 1.81 -1.90
CA ILE A 45 9.41 0.57 -2.55
C ILE A 45 8.71 -0.29 -1.50
N ASN A 46 7.42 -0.57 -1.68
CA ASN A 46 6.68 -1.46 -0.79
C ASN A 46 6.81 -2.91 -1.26
N LEU A 47 7.15 -3.80 -0.33
CA LEU A 47 7.27 -5.24 -0.55
C LEU A 47 6.48 -6.00 0.51
N SER A 48 6.06 -7.20 0.15
CA SER A 48 5.41 -8.20 0.99
C SER A 48 6.31 -9.44 1.12
N ALA A 49 5.92 -10.36 2.00
CA ALA A 49 6.70 -11.57 2.24
C ALA A 49 6.72 -12.55 1.04
N SER A 50 5.86 -12.35 0.04
CA SER A 50 5.80 -13.17 -1.17
C SER A 50 6.60 -12.60 -2.35
N ASP A 51 7.11 -11.37 -2.22
CA ASP A 51 7.78 -10.70 -3.34
C ASP A 51 9.25 -11.15 -3.42
N TYR A 52 9.75 -11.29 -4.64
CA TYR A 52 11.12 -11.75 -4.90
C TYR A 52 11.78 -10.91 -5.99
N PRO A 53 13.01 -10.41 -5.77
CA PRO A 53 13.70 -9.59 -6.76
C PRO A 53 14.06 -10.42 -8.00
N LEU A 54 13.68 -9.94 -9.18
CA LEU A 54 14.04 -10.54 -10.47
C LEU A 54 15.30 -9.91 -11.10
N VAL A 55 15.76 -8.79 -10.55
CA VAL A 55 16.96 -8.07 -10.97
C VAL A 55 17.90 -7.89 -9.78
N THR A 56 19.18 -7.71 -10.05
CA THR A 56 20.16 -7.45 -8.98
C THR A 56 19.97 -6.05 -8.39
N GLN A 57 20.51 -5.82 -7.19
CA GLN A 57 20.50 -4.50 -6.58
C GLN A 57 21.25 -3.47 -7.45
N ASP A 58 22.41 -3.87 -8.00
CA ASP A 58 23.24 -2.98 -8.82
C ASP A 58 22.52 -2.56 -10.11
N ASP A 59 21.84 -3.50 -10.78
CA ASP A 59 21.05 -3.21 -11.98
C ASP A 59 19.88 -2.26 -11.68
N LEU A 60 19.20 -2.47 -10.54
CA LEU A 60 18.13 -1.59 -10.10
C LEU A 60 18.64 -0.18 -9.84
N LEU A 61 19.73 -0.04 -9.09
CA LEU A 61 20.33 1.26 -8.77
C LEU A 61 20.85 1.95 -10.02
N HIS A 62 21.54 1.24 -10.91
CA HIS A 62 22.01 1.76 -12.19
C HIS A 62 20.84 2.30 -13.03
N THR A 63 19.77 1.53 -13.15
CA THR A 63 18.56 1.95 -13.89
C THR A 63 17.94 3.21 -13.27
N PHE A 64 17.77 3.23 -11.95
CA PHE A 64 17.12 4.34 -11.24
C PHE A 64 18.00 5.60 -11.19
N SER A 65 19.32 5.47 -11.29
CA SER A 65 20.27 6.59 -11.28
C SER A 65 20.07 7.57 -12.44
N ASN A 66 19.60 7.07 -13.58
CA ASN A 66 19.39 7.86 -14.80
C ASN A 66 17.97 8.45 -14.88
N ILE A 67 17.10 8.15 -13.92
CA ILE A 67 15.71 8.57 -13.92
C ILE A 67 15.52 9.76 -12.98
N SER A 68 14.67 10.70 -13.39
CA SER A 68 14.28 11.83 -12.54
C SER A 68 13.60 11.35 -11.25
N ARG A 69 14.11 11.80 -10.10
CA ARG A 69 13.53 11.55 -8.76
C ARG A 69 12.14 12.18 -8.55
N ASN A 70 11.66 12.98 -9.50
CA ASN A 70 10.33 13.58 -9.46
C ASN A 70 9.24 12.70 -10.11
N LEU A 71 9.56 11.46 -10.48
CA LEU A 71 8.62 10.51 -11.06
C LEU A 71 8.11 9.51 -10.02
N ASN A 72 6.90 9.00 -10.25
CA ASN A 72 6.33 7.90 -9.47
C ASN A 72 5.97 6.75 -10.41
N PHE A 73 6.28 5.53 -10.00
CA PHE A 73 5.95 4.31 -10.75
C PHE A 73 4.77 3.61 -10.08
N ILE A 74 3.58 3.78 -10.66
CA ILE A 74 2.35 3.20 -10.13
C ILE A 74 1.58 2.59 -11.30
N GLU A 75 1.34 1.28 -11.25
CA GLU A 75 0.44 0.63 -12.21
C GLU A 75 -1.00 1.07 -11.93
N HIS A 76 -1.66 1.61 -12.94
CA HIS A 76 -3.03 2.07 -12.80
C HIS A 76 -3.80 2.08 -14.12
N THR A 77 -5.11 1.88 -14.02
CA THR A 77 -6.07 2.07 -15.11
C THR A 77 -7.32 2.79 -14.62
N SER A 78 -7.92 3.61 -15.49
CA SER A 78 -9.22 4.22 -15.21
C SER A 78 -10.40 3.32 -15.59
N HIS A 79 -10.13 2.16 -16.19
CA HIS A 79 -11.13 1.17 -16.54
C HIS A 79 -11.45 0.29 -15.31
N LEU A 80 -12.43 0.72 -14.50
CA LEU A 80 -12.81 0.01 -13.27
C LEU A 80 -13.47 -1.35 -13.53
N GLY A 81 -14.17 -1.53 -14.66
CA GLY A 81 -14.93 -2.74 -14.97
C GLY A 81 -15.85 -3.17 -13.82
N TRP A 82 -15.81 -4.45 -13.46
CA TRP A 82 -16.60 -5.04 -12.38
C TRP A 82 -16.30 -4.43 -10.98
N LYS A 83 -15.10 -3.86 -10.78
CA LYS A 83 -14.70 -3.27 -9.48
C LYS A 83 -15.57 -2.05 -9.14
N ARG A 84 -16.15 -1.38 -10.15
CA ARG A 84 -17.11 -0.30 -9.95
C ARG A 84 -18.28 -0.73 -9.05
N GLU A 85 -18.93 -1.83 -9.42
CA GLU A 85 -20.12 -2.33 -8.73
C GLU A 85 -19.79 -3.11 -7.46
N ARG A 86 -18.65 -3.82 -7.43
CA ARG A 86 -18.29 -4.71 -6.29
C ARG A 86 -17.34 -4.10 -5.27
N ARG A 87 -16.67 -2.97 -5.57
CA ARG A 87 -15.71 -2.31 -4.66
C ARG A 87 -15.92 -0.81 -4.54
N GLY A 88 -16.37 -0.14 -5.59
CA GLY A 88 -16.57 1.32 -5.58
C GLY A 88 -17.85 1.76 -4.87
N LYS A 89 -18.96 1.05 -5.09
CA LYS A 89 -20.28 1.35 -4.52
C LYS A 89 -20.58 0.72 -3.16
N PRO A 90 -20.14 -0.51 -2.84
CA PRO A 90 -20.42 -1.10 -1.53
C PRO A 90 -19.71 -0.36 -0.40
N LEU A 91 -20.26 -0.46 0.80
CA LEU A 91 -19.66 0.03 2.02
C LEU A 91 -19.06 -1.15 2.80
N PHE A 92 -17.86 -0.94 3.32
CA PHE A 92 -17.09 -1.96 4.01
C PHE A 92 -16.66 -1.46 5.39
N ILE A 93 -16.78 -2.34 6.39
CA ILE A 93 -16.23 -2.13 7.73
C ILE A 93 -15.01 -3.05 7.86
N ASP A 94 -13.88 -2.47 8.27
CA ASP A 94 -12.65 -3.23 8.57
C ASP A 94 -12.49 -3.37 10.08
N PRO A 95 -12.77 -4.56 10.65
CA PRO A 95 -12.62 -4.78 12.07
C PRO A 95 -11.18 -4.57 12.56
N GLY A 96 -10.18 -4.70 11.69
CA GLY A 96 -8.78 -4.48 12.03
C GLY A 96 -8.44 -3.05 12.46
N LEU A 97 -9.37 -2.09 12.29
CA LEU A 97 -9.23 -0.71 12.79
C LEU A 97 -9.57 -0.55 14.27
N TYR A 98 -10.39 -1.43 14.86
CA TYR A 98 -10.88 -1.28 16.23
C TYR A 98 -10.82 -2.57 17.08
N SER A 99 -10.52 -3.72 16.46
CA SER A 99 -10.45 -5.01 17.13
C SER A 99 -9.04 -5.61 17.02
N ALA A 100 -8.60 -6.26 18.09
CA ALA A 100 -7.37 -7.04 18.12
C ALA A 100 -7.55 -8.47 17.58
N THR A 101 -8.78 -8.88 17.26
CA THR A 101 -9.08 -10.20 16.70
C THR A 101 -9.18 -10.11 15.18
N LYS A 102 -8.33 -10.89 14.49
CA LYS A 102 -8.32 -10.92 13.02
C LYS A 102 -9.65 -11.49 12.51
N SER A 103 -10.31 -10.72 11.65
CA SER A 103 -11.54 -11.10 10.97
C SER A 103 -11.58 -10.47 9.58
N ASP A 104 -12.41 -11.03 8.70
CA ASP A 104 -12.59 -10.49 7.36
C ASP A 104 -13.36 -9.17 7.38
N VAL A 105 -13.20 -8.41 6.28
CA VAL A 105 -13.96 -7.18 6.06
C VAL A 105 -15.45 -7.49 5.93
N LEU A 106 -16.27 -6.71 6.63
CA LEU A 106 -17.72 -6.85 6.60
C LEU A 106 -18.32 -5.93 5.54
N GLU A 107 -19.05 -6.50 4.59
CA GLU A 107 -19.82 -5.72 3.60
C GLU A 107 -21.18 -5.34 4.20
N LEU A 108 -21.54 -4.06 4.10
CA LEU A 108 -22.85 -3.57 4.49
C LEU A 108 -23.86 -3.76 3.36
N LYS A 109 -25.14 -3.89 3.70
CA LYS A 109 -26.23 -3.98 2.73
C LYS A 109 -26.39 -2.68 1.92
N GLU A 110 -26.13 -1.55 2.56
CA GLU A 110 -26.23 -0.22 1.95
C GLU A 110 -25.12 0.03 0.94
N ARG A 111 -25.48 0.73 -0.14
CA ARG A 111 -24.57 1.12 -1.22
C ARG A 111 -24.58 2.63 -1.39
N ARG A 112 -23.46 3.18 -1.85
CA ARG A 112 -23.31 4.60 -2.17
C ARG A 112 -23.10 4.81 -3.67
N ALA A 113 -23.39 6.04 -4.12
CA ALA A 113 -22.95 6.50 -5.42
C ALA A 113 -21.40 6.61 -5.46
N LEU A 114 -20.84 6.51 -6.67
CA LEU A 114 -19.41 6.75 -6.84
C LEU A 114 -19.09 8.23 -6.62
N PRO A 115 -17.93 8.55 -6.02
CA PRO A 115 -17.45 9.93 -5.96
C PRO A 115 -17.34 10.54 -7.36
N THR A 116 -17.78 11.79 -7.49
CA THR A 116 -17.72 12.57 -8.75
C THR A 116 -16.71 13.70 -8.70
N ALA A 117 -16.21 14.06 -7.51
CA ALA A 117 -15.22 15.12 -7.33
C ALA A 117 -13.84 14.80 -7.91
N PHE A 118 -13.55 13.52 -8.16
CA PHE A 118 -12.28 13.06 -8.70
C PHE A 118 -12.47 11.80 -9.56
N LYS A 119 -11.50 11.55 -10.44
CA LYS A 119 -11.48 10.36 -11.29
C LYS A 119 -10.92 9.17 -10.49
N LEU A 120 -11.64 8.05 -10.53
CA LEU A 120 -11.18 6.81 -9.91
C LEU A 120 -10.26 6.03 -10.84
N PHE A 121 -9.19 5.50 -10.24
CA PHE A 121 -8.27 4.57 -10.87
C PHE A 121 -8.21 3.28 -10.05
N THR A 122 -7.82 2.18 -10.69
CA THR A 122 -7.55 0.91 -10.04
C THR A 122 -6.23 0.36 -10.57
N GLY A 123 -5.50 -0.35 -9.72
CA GLY A 123 -4.26 -1.01 -10.07
C GLY A 123 -3.85 -1.99 -8.99
N ASN A 124 -2.59 -2.39 -9.02
CA ASN A 124 -1.96 -3.29 -8.06
C ASN A 124 -1.44 -2.53 -6.85
N PHE A 125 -1.42 -3.22 -5.71
CA PHE A 125 -1.02 -2.64 -4.42
C PHE A 125 0.46 -2.89 -4.12
N CYS A 126 0.97 -4.09 -4.39
CA CYS A 126 2.38 -4.41 -4.36
C CYS A 126 2.92 -4.48 -5.80
N LEU A 127 4.24 -4.33 -5.93
CA LEU A 127 4.97 -4.60 -7.16
C LEU A 127 4.98 -6.10 -7.48
#